data_AF-A0A9E4WCW8-F1
#
_entry.id   AF-A0A9E4WCW8-F1
#
_cell.length_a   1.000
_cell.length_b   1.000
_cell.length_c   1.000
_cell.angle_alpha   90.00
_cell.angle_beta   90.00
_cell.angle_gamma   90.00
#
_symmetry.space_group_name_H-M   'P 1'
#
loop_
_entity.id
_entity.type
_entity.pdbx_description
1 polymer ?
#
loop_
_entity_poly.entity_id
_entity_poly.type
_entity_poly.pdbx_seq_one_letter_code
_entity_poly.pdbx_strand_id
1 'polypeptide(L)'
;MDKPKIAVFSGPTSTIANSPNLVTSNKGRADGDRNLPGRFDHLVAQSLYEPVTVRIKKFSAHPMEEDAKGVYFDDGKDYYEVELHPEDGPFLLPYMARRKDGSGTGAPFEAGDMTNAAIGYGGRQSFYPDASRVFADIDRSIAGRDEHGEGNLLDRKADFEFIRALPPAGYTELGEKAGEDYFPYQPFPMSRRPRYSDLARVTNTVQRTLAQSGLAGAIWLEGSPTVEETTYWLSLLIDTQLPLTCCASQRTHGQLANDGDRNIVDAVEVILSGQVNGMGAVGVQDERIYAAREFKKADDRPGNYKATGGHGGILGTVGPPVTIWYRPNYKHTASSDVNLTRLPADVIFTDTTGDSGSVGV
;
A
#
# COMPACT_ATOMS: atom_id res chain seq x y z
N MET A 1 27.39 1.54 -2.22
CA MET A 1 26.89 0.50 -1.29
C MET A 1 25.58 0.04 -1.86
N ASP A 2 25.32 -1.26 -1.84
CA ASP A 2 24.02 -1.79 -2.28
C ASP A 2 22.92 -1.26 -1.36
N LYS A 3 21.76 -0.91 -1.94
CA LYS A 3 20.62 -0.43 -1.17
C LYS A 3 20.13 -1.56 -0.24
N PRO A 4 19.73 -1.27 1.01
CA PRO A 4 19.11 -2.26 1.87
C PRO A 4 17.85 -2.84 1.21
N LYS A 5 17.62 -4.15 1.35
CA LYS A 5 16.45 -4.82 0.77
C LYS A 5 15.31 -4.90 1.78
N ILE A 6 14.10 -4.52 1.38
CA ILE A 6 12.89 -4.56 2.22
C ILE A 6 11.82 -5.42 1.52
N ALA A 7 11.25 -6.38 2.25
CA ALA A 7 10.10 -7.14 1.75
C ALA A 7 8.79 -6.37 2.01
N VAL A 8 7.90 -6.30 1.03
CA VAL A 8 6.63 -5.58 1.11
C VAL A 8 5.48 -6.54 0.81
N PHE A 9 4.72 -6.88 1.85
CA PHE A 9 3.59 -7.81 1.75
C PHE A 9 2.29 -7.06 1.54
N SER A 10 1.48 -7.53 0.60
CA SER A 10 0.08 -7.09 0.46
C SER A 10 -0.86 -8.02 1.20
N GLY A 11 -1.59 -7.43 2.16
CA GLY A 11 -2.67 -8.06 2.91
C GLY A 11 -4.02 -7.98 2.20
N PRO A 12 -4.98 -8.81 2.63
CA PRO A 12 -6.20 -9.14 1.90
C PRO A 12 -7.09 -7.95 1.66
N THR A 13 -7.09 -6.96 2.57
CA THR A 13 -7.97 -5.80 2.43
C THR A 13 -7.20 -4.49 2.36
N SER A 14 -5.95 -4.53 1.90
CA SER A 14 -5.00 -3.41 1.85
C SER A 14 -5.62 -2.13 1.26
N THR A 15 -6.28 -1.33 2.11
CA THR A 15 -6.93 -0.07 1.72
C THR A 15 -5.90 0.96 1.31
N ILE A 16 -4.68 0.81 1.85
CA ILE A 16 -3.50 1.59 1.50
C ILE A 16 -3.06 1.40 0.04
N ALA A 17 -3.40 0.28 -0.59
CA ALA A 17 -3.17 0.03 -2.02
C ALA A 17 -4.47 0.08 -2.86
N ASN A 18 -5.56 0.62 -2.32
CA ASN A 18 -6.79 0.82 -3.08
C ASN A 18 -6.76 2.14 -3.84
N SER A 19 -7.42 2.21 -5.00
CA SER A 19 -7.62 3.44 -5.75
C SER A 19 -9.11 3.80 -5.84
N PRO A 20 -9.48 5.09 -5.98
CA PRO A 20 -10.81 5.47 -6.41
C PRO A 20 -11.18 4.80 -7.73
N ASN A 21 -12.49 4.68 -7.98
CA ASN A 21 -12.97 4.22 -9.28
C ASN A 21 -12.43 5.13 -10.39
N LEU A 22 -11.68 4.56 -11.34
CA LEU A 22 -11.29 5.26 -12.55
C LEU A 22 -12.54 5.48 -13.41
N VAL A 23 -12.89 6.76 -13.62
CA VAL A 23 -14.01 7.21 -14.44
C VAL A 23 -13.45 7.79 -15.73
N THR A 24 -14.02 7.42 -16.88
CA THR A 24 -13.54 7.90 -18.19
C THR A 24 -13.63 9.43 -18.25
N SER A 25 -12.50 10.07 -18.55
CA SER A 25 -12.38 11.52 -18.72
C SER A 25 -13.23 12.01 -19.90
N ASN A 26 -13.59 13.30 -19.90
CA ASN A 26 -14.34 13.90 -21.01
C ASN A 26 -13.65 13.76 -22.36
N LYS A 27 -12.32 13.71 -22.41
CA LYS A 27 -11.57 13.42 -23.64
C LYS A 27 -11.79 12.00 -24.17
N GLY A 28 -12.08 11.03 -23.30
CA GLY A 28 -12.38 9.64 -23.68
C GLY A 28 -13.86 9.38 -23.96
N ARG A 29 -14.70 10.42 -23.91
CA ARG A 29 -16.16 10.33 -24.13
C ARG A 29 -16.50 10.60 -25.59
N ALA A 30 -17.55 9.93 -26.06
CA ALA A 30 -18.09 10.06 -27.41
C ALA A 30 -19.30 11.00 -27.41
N ASP A 31 -19.75 11.40 -28.60
CA ASP A 31 -20.95 12.23 -28.73
C ASP A 31 -22.18 11.52 -28.13
N GLY A 32 -22.90 12.23 -27.27
CA GLY A 32 -24.06 11.71 -26.54
C GLY A 32 -23.73 11.08 -25.18
N ASP A 33 -22.45 10.84 -24.86
CA ASP A 33 -22.05 10.45 -23.50
C ASP A 33 -22.26 11.59 -22.50
N ARG A 34 -22.51 11.23 -21.23
CA ARG A 34 -22.63 12.20 -20.14
C ARG A 34 -21.33 13.00 -19.98
N ASN A 35 -21.39 14.32 -20.04
CA ASN A 35 -20.25 15.19 -19.74
C ASN A 35 -20.03 15.26 -18.22
N LEU A 36 -18.77 15.12 -17.77
CA LEU A 36 -18.41 15.32 -16.37
C LEU A 36 -18.34 16.82 -16.05
N PRO A 37 -18.90 17.27 -14.91
CA PRO A 37 -18.88 18.67 -14.54
C PRO A 37 -17.47 19.11 -14.10
N GLY A 38 -17.22 20.43 -14.15
CA GLY A 38 -15.96 21.04 -13.74
C GLY A 38 -15.18 21.63 -14.91
N ARG A 39 -14.06 22.31 -14.60
CA ARG A 39 -13.22 22.95 -15.61
C ARG A 39 -12.22 21.99 -16.27
N PHE A 40 -11.80 20.96 -15.55
CA PHE A 40 -10.71 20.06 -15.96
C PHE A 40 -11.07 18.61 -15.68
N ASP A 41 -10.54 17.70 -16.50
CA ASP A 41 -10.53 16.28 -16.21
C ASP A 41 -9.49 15.97 -15.13
N HIS A 42 -9.79 14.99 -14.28
CA HIS A 42 -8.81 14.45 -13.35
C HIS A 42 -7.76 13.61 -14.10
N LEU A 43 -6.50 13.73 -13.67
CA LEU A 43 -5.39 12.96 -14.22
C LEU A 43 -5.08 11.78 -13.33
N VAL A 44 -4.72 10.66 -13.93
CA VAL A 44 -4.31 9.44 -13.23
C VAL A 44 -2.97 8.99 -13.80
N ALA A 45 -2.15 8.38 -12.96
CA ALA A 45 -0.85 7.83 -13.35
C ALA A 45 -1.04 6.70 -14.38
N GLN A 46 -0.47 6.86 -15.57
CA GLN A 46 -0.56 5.92 -16.70
C GLN A 46 0.77 5.86 -17.44
N SER A 47 1.12 4.68 -17.93
CA SER A 47 2.34 4.48 -18.74
C SER A 47 2.12 4.92 -20.18
N LEU A 48 3.18 5.40 -20.81
CA LEU A 48 3.22 5.59 -22.25
C LEU A 48 3.29 4.22 -22.96
N TYR A 49 2.74 4.15 -24.16
CA TYR A 49 2.86 2.95 -25.01
C TYR A 49 4.20 2.95 -25.76
N GLU A 50 4.62 4.11 -26.25
CA GLU A 50 5.86 4.33 -27.00
C GLU A 50 6.46 5.69 -26.60
N PRO A 51 7.75 5.94 -26.90
CA PRO A 51 8.37 7.22 -26.64
C PRO A 51 7.66 8.37 -27.35
N VAL A 52 7.60 9.54 -26.71
CA VAL A 52 6.97 10.75 -27.26
C VAL A 52 7.79 11.98 -26.94
N THR A 53 8.05 12.81 -27.94
CA THR A 53 8.62 14.14 -27.72
C THR A 53 7.52 15.13 -27.36
N VAL A 54 7.63 15.75 -26.18
CA VAL A 54 6.72 16.80 -25.73
C VAL A 54 7.44 18.13 -25.64
N ARG A 55 6.67 19.21 -25.84
CA ARG A 55 7.12 20.59 -25.62
C ARG A 55 6.46 21.14 -24.37
N ILE A 56 7.25 21.33 -23.32
CA ILE A 56 6.80 21.84 -22.02
C ILE A 56 7.00 23.36 -22.01
N LYS A 57 5.93 24.13 -21.76
CA LYS A 57 6.02 25.59 -21.69
C LYS A 57 7.03 25.99 -20.60
N LYS A 58 7.99 26.88 -20.91
CA LYS A 58 8.86 27.47 -19.88
C LYS A 58 8.03 28.23 -18.84
N PHE A 59 8.58 28.35 -17.63
CA PHE A 59 7.99 29.13 -16.54
C PHE A 59 6.59 28.68 -16.13
N SER A 60 6.31 27.37 -16.24
CA SER A 60 4.99 26.80 -15.99
C SER A 60 4.91 25.99 -14.68
N ALA A 61 6.03 25.75 -14.02
CA ALA A 61 6.08 24.96 -12.78
C ALA A 61 5.71 25.82 -11.56
N HIS A 62 6.04 27.11 -11.57
CA HIS A 62 5.67 28.05 -10.51
C HIS A 62 5.21 29.40 -11.08
N PRO A 63 4.16 30.04 -10.52
CA PRO A 63 3.61 31.28 -11.11
C PRO A 63 4.59 32.46 -11.18
N MET A 64 5.65 32.46 -10.36
CA MET A 64 6.65 33.54 -10.31
C MET A 64 7.87 33.30 -11.19
N GLU A 65 7.92 32.18 -11.93
CA GLU A 65 9.07 31.91 -12.82
C GLU A 65 9.15 32.94 -13.96
N GLU A 66 8.00 33.44 -14.45
CA GLU A 66 7.97 34.46 -15.53
C GLU A 66 8.59 35.79 -15.05
N ASP A 67 8.28 36.23 -13.83
CA ASP A 67 8.86 37.44 -13.22
C ASP A 67 10.35 37.29 -12.95
N ALA A 68 10.78 36.07 -12.59
CA ALA A 68 12.16 35.73 -12.32
C ALA A 68 12.92 35.22 -13.56
N LYS A 69 12.39 35.35 -14.78
CA LYS A 69 12.98 34.74 -16.00
C LYS A 69 14.47 34.97 -16.20
N GLY A 70 15.00 36.09 -15.69
CA GLY A 70 16.43 36.45 -15.78
C GLY A 70 17.38 35.53 -15.00
N VAL A 71 16.88 34.68 -14.10
CA VAL A 71 17.71 33.67 -13.41
C VAL A 71 17.79 32.33 -14.16
N TYR A 72 16.97 32.15 -15.20
CA TYR A 72 16.92 30.92 -15.99
C TYR A 72 17.77 31.06 -17.27
N PHE A 73 18.30 29.93 -17.74
CA PHE A 73 19.01 29.88 -19.03
C PHE A 73 18.04 30.10 -20.20
N ASP A 74 18.44 30.94 -21.15
CA ASP A 74 17.66 31.26 -22.34
C ASP A 74 18.38 30.79 -23.61
N ASP A 75 17.77 29.82 -24.28
CA ASP A 75 18.18 29.28 -25.58
C ASP A 75 17.38 29.86 -26.76
N GLY A 76 16.55 30.89 -26.51
CA GLY A 76 15.68 31.53 -27.48
C GLY A 76 14.37 30.80 -27.76
N LYS A 77 14.06 29.69 -27.04
CA LYS A 77 12.79 28.96 -27.16
C LYS A 77 11.88 29.26 -25.96
N ASP A 78 10.56 29.28 -26.19
CA ASP A 78 9.55 29.42 -25.13
C ASP A 78 9.14 28.09 -24.48
N TYR A 79 9.82 26.99 -24.84
CA TYR A 79 9.54 25.65 -24.36
C TYR A 79 10.83 24.85 -24.09
N TYR A 80 10.72 23.86 -23.21
CA TYR A 80 11.65 22.74 -23.12
C TYR A 80 11.16 21.62 -24.03
N GLU A 81 12.08 21.01 -24.77
CA GLU A 81 11.80 19.81 -25.58
C GLU A 81 12.39 18.61 -24.85
N VAL A 82 11.54 17.63 -24.56
CA VAL A 82 11.94 16.41 -23.85
C VAL A 82 11.31 15.21 -24.53
N GLU A 83 12.11 14.16 -24.70
CA GLU A 83 11.64 12.84 -25.08
C GLU A 83 11.27 12.08 -23.80
N LEU A 84 10.02 11.62 -23.72
CA LEU A 84 9.52 10.82 -22.61
C LEU A 84 9.40 9.37 -23.08
N HIS A 85 9.84 8.45 -22.25
CA HIS A 85 9.87 7.03 -22.56
C HIS A 85 8.93 6.21 -21.66
N PRO A 86 8.41 5.05 -22.12
CA PRO A 86 7.65 4.14 -21.26
C PRO A 86 8.41 3.70 -20.00
N GLU A 87 9.73 3.50 -20.09
CA GLU A 87 10.61 3.16 -18.97
C GLU A 87 10.79 4.29 -17.94
N ASP A 88 10.39 5.52 -18.28
CA ASP A 88 10.27 6.60 -17.30
C ASP A 88 9.09 6.40 -16.34
N GLY A 89 8.39 5.27 -16.39
CA GLY A 89 7.28 5.01 -15.47
C GLY A 89 6.03 5.84 -15.79
N PRO A 90 5.11 5.97 -14.82
CA PRO A 90 3.80 6.54 -15.09
C PRO A 90 3.80 8.08 -15.12
N PHE A 91 3.00 8.65 -16.02
CA PHE A 91 2.71 10.07 -16.14
C PHE A 91 1.26 10.36 -15.76
N LEU A 92 1.00 11.55 -15.21
CA LEU A 92 -0.37 12.00 -14.93
C LEU A 92 -1.09 12.35 -16.24
N LEU A 93 -2.00 11.48 -16.66
CA LEU A 93 -2.73 11.59 -17.94
C LEU A 93 -4.24 11.41 -17.73
N PRO A 94 -5.11 11.97 -18.59
CA PRO A 94 -6.55 11.71 -18.51
C PRO A 94 -6.85 10.21 -18.71
N TYR A 95 -7.81 9.66 -17.95
CA TYR A 95 -8.19 8.25 -18.11
C TYR A 95 -9.10 8.06 -19.33
N MET A 96 -8.55 7.45 -20.38
CA MET A 96 -9.22 7.36 -21.69
C MET A 96 -10.00 6.06 -21.91
N ALA A 97 -9.83 5.05 -21.05
CA ALA A 97 -10.39 3.74 -21.28
C ALA A 97 -11.93 3.74 -21.23
N ARG A 98 -12.55 2.86 -22.01
CA ARG A 98 -13.99 2.63 -22.10
C ARG A 98 -14.27 1.14 -21.86
N ARG A 99 -15.43 0.82 -21.30
CA ARG A 99 -15.86 -0.57 -21.08
C ARG A 99 -16.47 -1.13 -22.35
N LYS A 100 -16.28 -2.44 -22.55
CA LYS A 100 -16.98 -3.21 -23.58
C LYS A 100 -18.45 -3.36 -23.19
N ASP A 101 -19.36 -2.96 -24.07
CA ASP A 101 -20.81 -3.09 -23.89
C ASP A 101 -21.52 -3.68 -25.13
N GLY A 102 -20.74 -4.11 -26.14
CA GLY A 102 -21.24 -4.62 -27.42
C GLY A 102 -21.46 -3.54 -28.48
N SER A 103 -21.33 -2.26 -28.15
CA SER A 103 -21.27 -1.18 -29.14
C SER A 103 -19.89 -1.11 -29.82
N GLY A 104 -19.82 -0.47 -30.98
CA GLY A 104 -18.56 -0.26 -31.70
C GLY A 104 -17.58 0.70 -31.00
N THR A 105 -18.06 1.51 -30.06
CA THR A 105 -17.26 2.52 -29.34
C THR A 105 -17.09 2.21 -27.86
N GLY A 106 -17.81 1.22 -27.32
CA GLY A 106 -17.88 0.96 -25.88
C GLY A 106 -18.64 2.05 -25.12
N ALA A 107 -18.83 1.84 -23.82
CA ALA A 107 -19.39 2.83 -22.91
C ALA A 107 -18.31 3.44 -22.00
N PRO A 108 -18.46 4.68 -21.51
CA PRO A 108 -17.61 5.20 -20.45
C PRO A 108 -17.66 4.31 -19.21
N PHE A 109 -16.53 4.19 -18.51
CA PHE A 109 -16.51 3.73 -17.12
C PHE A 109 -17.10 4.81 -16.23
N GLU A 110 -18.05 4.43 -15.38
CA GLU A 110 -18.72 5.32 -14.45
C GLU A 110 -18.55 4.85 -13.01
N ALA A 111 -18.60 5.78 -12.06
CA ALA A 111 -18.46 5.46 -10.64
C ALA A 111 -19.52 4.45 -10.15
N GLY A 112 -20.73 4.49 -10.74
CA GLY A 112 -21.83 3.59 -10.42
C GLY A 112 -21.65 2.15 -10.89
N ASP A 113 -20.67 1.88 -11.76
CA ASP A 113 -20.47 0.56 -12.37
C ASP A 113 -20.23 -0.53 -11.33
N MET A 114 -19.45 -0.21 -10.29
CA MET A 114 -19.13 -1.11 -9.17
C MET A 114 -20.36 -1.51 -8.34
N THR A 115 -21.49 -0.84 -8.53
CA THR A 115 -22.76 -1.14 -7.84
C THR A 115 -23.81 -1.74 -8.76
N ASN A 116 -23.53 -1.83 -10.07
CA ASN A 116 -24.49 -2.29 -11.05
C ASN A 116 -24.36 -3.80 -11.35
N ALA A 117 -25.26 -4.59 -10.78
CA ALA A 117 -25.29 -6.04 -10.96
C ALA A 117 -25.54 -6.47 -12.42
N ALA A 118 -26.26 -5.67 -13.22
CA ALA A 118 -26.60 -6.01 -14.60
C ALA A 118 -25.38 -6.09 -15.53
N ILE A 119 -24.27 -5.46 -15.13
CA ILE A 119 -22.99 -5.47 -15.85
C ILE A 119 -21.90 -6.22 -15.08
N GLY A 120 -22.29 -7.07 -14.11
CA GLY A 120 -21.32 -7.79 -13.28
C GLY A 120 -20.47 -6.88 -12.40
N TYR A 121 -21.07 -5.81 -11.85
CA TYR A 121 -20.40 -4.83 -11.00
C TYR A 121 -19.20 -4.15 -11.68
N GLY A 122 -19.30 -3.93 -13.00
CA GLY A 122 -18.27 -3.32 -13.81
C GLY A 122 -17.10 -4.25 -14.18
N GLY A 123 -17.04 -5.46 -13.58
CA GLY A 123 -16.02 -6.47 -13.88
C GLY A 123 -14.56 -6.07 -13.59
N ARG A 124 -14.34 -4.88 -13.02
CA ARG A 124 -13.02 -4.31 -12.76
C ARG A 124 -12.67 -4.41 -11.28
N GLN A 125 -11.41 -4.72 -10.99
CA GLN A 125 -10.85 -4.67 -9.64
C GLN A 125 -10.26 -3.28 -9.39
N SER A 126 -10.60 -2.63 -8.28
CA SER A 126 -10.11 -1.28 -7.93
C SER A 126 -8.86 -1.30 -7.04
N PHE A 127 -8.46 -2.49 -6.59
CA PHE A 127 -7.32 -2.73 -5.73
C PHE A 127 -6.12 -3.17 -6.57
N TYR A 128 -4.93 -2.80 -6.14
CA TYR A 128 -3.71 -3.31 -6.77
C TYR A 128 -3.37 -4.71 -6.25
N PRO A 129 -2.89 -5.62 -7.12
CA PRO A 129 -2.55 -6.99 -6.72
C PRO A 129 -1.32 -7.04 -5.81
N ASP A 130 -0.48 -6.02 -5.83
CA ASP A 130 0.67 -5.81 -4.95
C ASP A 130 0.97 -4.30 -4.79
N ALA A 131 2.01 -3.98 -4.01
CA ALA A 131 2.38 -2.61 -3.69
C ALA A 131 3.27 -1.92 -4.74
N SER A 132 3.75 -2.62 -5.77
CA SER A 132 4.71 -2.07 -6.75
C SER A 132 4.19 -0.80 -7.40
N ARG A 133 2.89 -0.78 -7.74
CA ARG A 133 2.24 0.36 -8.34
C ARG A 133 2.18 1.57 -7.40
N VAL A 134 1.85 1.35 -6.13
CA VAL A 134 1.78 2.43 -5.12
C VAL A 134 3.15 3.04 -4.90
N PHE A 135 4.19 2.21 -4.83
CA PHE A 135 5.57 2.68 -4.65
C PHE A 135 6.04 3.51 -5.85
N ALA A 136 5.75 3.05 -7.08
CA ALA A 136 6.05 3.83 -8.29
C ALA A 136 5.30 5.16 -8.32
N ASP A 137 4.01 5.17 -7.95
CA ASP A 137 3.18 6.39 -7.91
C ASP A 137 3.67 7.37 -6.82
N ILE A 138 4.14 6.88 -5.67
CA ILE A 138 4.78 7.72 -4.63
C ILE A 138 6.03 8.38 -5.21
N ASP A 139 6.93 7.65 -5.85
CA ASP A 139 8.20 8.21 -6.33
C ASP A 139 8.05 9.13 -7.55
N ARG A 140 7.05 8.89 -8.41
CA ARG A 140 6.89 9.59 -9.71
C ARG A 140 5.86 10.71 -9.73
N SER A 141 4.87 10.70 -8.83
CA SER A 141 3.79 11.69 -8.87
C SER A 141 4.16 13.02 -8.20
N ILE A 142 3.20 13.95 -8.14
CA ILE A 142 3.38 15.28 -7.54
C ILE A 142 3.84 15.23 -6.06
N ALA A 143 3.58 14.12 -5.37
CA ALA A 143 3.94 13.91 -3.96
C ALA A 143 5.33 13.28 -3.78
N GLY A 144 6.05 12.95 -4.85
CA GLY A 144 7.30 12.17 -4.80
C GLY A 144 8.57 12.94 -4.49
N ARG A 145 8.47 14.14 -3.90
CA ARG A 145 9.61 14.98 -3.51
C ARG A 145 9.62 15.21 -2.01
N ASP A 146 10.81 15.25 -1.42
CA ASP A 146 10.99 15.66 -0.03
C ASP A 146 10.95 17.18 0.15
N GLU A 147 11.13 17.64 1.39
CA GLU A 147 11.15 19.05 1.76
C GLU A 147 12.34 19.84 1.17
N HIS A 148 13.34 19.15 0.63
CA HIS A 148 14.47 19.73 -0.09
C HIS A 148 14.26 19.72 -1.62
N GLY A 149 13.14 19.18 -2.09
CA GLY A 149 12.79 19.08 -3.50
C GLY A 149 13.37 17.85 -4.20
N GLU A 150 14.00 16.94 -3.46
CA GLU A 150 14.62 15.74 -3.99
C GLU A 150 13.60 14.64 -4.27
N GLY A 151 13.60 14.10 -5.49
CA GLY A 151 12.65 13.07 -5.93
C GLY A 151 13.00 11.64 -5.49
N ASN A 152 12.13 10.66 -5.79
CA ASN A 152 12.34 9.24 -5.49
C ASN A 152 12.53 8.98 -3.98
N LEU A 153 11.47 9.24 -3.20
CA LEU A 153 11.44 9.10 -1.75
C LEU A 153 11.72 7.68 -1.25
N LEU A 154 11.37 6.66 -2.04
CA LEU A 154 11.49 5.24 -1.70
C LEU A 154 12.66 4.62 -2.44
N ASP A 155 12.72 4.74 -3.77
CA ASP A 155 13.76 4.09 -4.59
C ASP A 155 15.18 4.49 -4.19
N ARG A 156 15.43 5.75 -3.77
CA ARG A 156 16.78 6.15 -3.33
C ARG A 156 17.23 5.47 -2.03
N LYS A 157 16.30 4.91 -1.26
CA LYS A 157 16.55 4.43 0.12
C LYS A 157 16.72 2.93 0.22
N ALA A 158 15.95 2.16 -0.55
CA ALA A 158 15.93 0.69 -0.45
C ALA A 158 15.56 0.04 -1.79
N ASP A 159 15.85 -1.25 -1.89
CA ASP A 159 15.27 -2.13 -2.91
C ASP A 159 14.09 -2.90 -2.31
N PHE A 160 13.00 -3.04 -3.08
CA PHE A 160 11.75 -3.60 -2.58
C PHE A 160 11.40 -4.92 -3.25
N GLU A 161 11.10 -5.94 -2.45
CA GLU A 161 10.54 -7.21 -2.92
C GLU A 161 9.03 -7.23 -2.64
N PHE A 162 8.21 -7.15 -3.68
CA PHE A 162 6.75 -7.13 -3.56
C PHE A 162 6.18 -8.54 -3.52
N ILE A 163 5.45 -8.85 -2.45
CA ILE A 163 4.98 -10.21 -2.15
C ILE A 163 3.45 -10.23 -1.99
N ARG A 164 2.81 -11.08 -2.80
CA ARG A 164 1.36 -11.32 -2.80
C ARG A 164 0.99 -12.41 -1.79
N ALA A 165 1.07 -12.09 -0.49
CA ALA A 165 0.79 -13.04 0.58
C ALA A 165 -0.71 -13.38 0.67
N LEU A 166 -1.56 -12.35 0.70
CA LEU A 166 -3.01 -12.42 0.50
C LEU A 166 -3.42 -11.15 -0.23
N PRO A 167 -3.30 -11.08 -1.56
CA PRO A 167 -3.51 -9.83 -2.27
C PRO A 167 -4.99 -9.40 -2.26
N PRO A 168 -5.29 -8.08 -2.32
CA PRO A 168 -6.66 -7.57 -2.42
C PRO A 168 -7.22 -7.63 -3.86
N ALA A 169 -6.37 -7.92 -4.85
CA ALA A 169 -6.74 -8.14 -6.25
C ALA A 169 -5.95 -9.30 -6.88
N GLY A 170 -6.52 -9.90 -7.91
CA GLY A 170 -5.96 -11.08 -8.56
C GLY A 170 -5.94 -11.03 -10.09
N TYR A 171 -5.06 -11.84 -10.68
CA TYR A 171 -4.94 -12.03 -12.12
C TYR A 171 -5.91 -13.12 -12.58
N THR A 172 -7.14 -12.72 -12.90
CA THR A 172 -8.20 -13.66 -13.29
C THR A 172 -7.87 -14.48 -14.54
N GLU A 173 -7.10 -13.90 -15.48
CA GLU A 173 -6.60 -14.60 -16.67
C GLU A 173 -5.60 -15.72 -16.34
N LEU A 174 -4.94 -15.65 -15.17
CA LEU A 174 -4.09 -16.73 -14.64
C LEU A 174 -4.87 -17.76 -13.81
N GLY A 175 -6.21 -17.62 -13.75
CA GLY A 175 -7.09 -18.54 -13.03
C GLY A 175 -7.30 -18.21 -11.55
N GLU A 176 -6.81 -17.07 -11.07
CA GLU A 176 -6.99 -16.65 -9.67
C GLU A 176 -8.46 -16.30 -9.37
N LYS A 177 -8.94 -16.71 -8.19
CA LYS A 177 -10.34 -16.56 -7.79
C LYS A 177 -10.51 -15.71 -6.55
N ALA A 178 -11.53 -14.85 -6.58
CA ALA A 178 -11.93 -14.05 -5.42
C ALA A 178 -12.38 -14.94 -4.26
N GLY A 179 -11.82 -14.71 -3.07
CA GLY A 179 -12.06 -15.51 -1.85
C GLY A 179 -11.20 -16.76 -1.70
N GLU A 180 -10.38 -17.09 -2.71
CA GLU A 180 -9.45 -18.22 -2.66
C GLU A 180 -8.00 -17.73 -2.78
N ASP A 181 -7.73 -16.93 -3.83
CA ASP A 181 -6.39 -16.43 -4.15
C ASP A 181 -6.21 -14.95 -3.80
N TYR A 182 -7.30 -14.17 -3.87
CA TYR A 182 -7.32 -12.75 -3.53
C TYR A 182 -8.63 -12.34 -2.87
N PHE A 183 -8.64 -11.26 -2.09
CA PHE A 183 -9.75 -10.94 -1.16
C PHE A 183 -10.25 -9.50 -1.31
N PRO A 184 -11.00 -9.17 -2.39
CA PRO A 184 -11.35 -7.79 -2.66
C PRO A 184 -12.22 -7.19 -1.55
N TYR A 185 -11.92 -5.96 -1.16
CA TYR A 185 -12.78 -5.23 -0.21
C TYR A 185 -14.05 -4.71 -0.90
N GLN A 186 -13.95 -4.37 -2.21
CA GLN A 186 -15.09 -3.97 -3.05
C GLN A 186 -15.00 -4.59 -4.45
N PRO A 187 -16.14 -4.77 -5.15
CA PRO A 187 -17.50 -4.43 -4.71
C PRO A 187 -18.04 -5.41 -3.65
N PHE A 188 -18.90 -4.95 -2.74
CA PHE A 188 -19.37 -5.76 -1.59
C PHE A 188 -19.90 -7.16 -1.95
N PRO A 189 -20.64 -7.36 -3.07
CA PRO A 189 -21.09 -8.70 -3.46
C PRO A 189 -19.95 -9.68 -3.80
N MET A 190 -18.83 -9.15 -4.30
CA MET A 190 -17.61 -9.93 -4.57
C MET A 190 -16.69 -10.02 -3.34
N SER A 191 -16.94 -9.20 -2.31
CA SER A 191 -16.09 -9.19 -1.13
C SER A 191 -16.13 -10.52 -0.41
N ARG A 192 -14.95 -11.00 -0.03
CA ARG A 192 -14.74 -12.23 0.69
C ARG A 192 -13.79 -11.93 1.83
N ARG A 193 -14.12 -12.41 3.03
CA ARG A 193 -13.20 -12.31 4.16
C ARG A 193 -12.22 -13.48 4.11
N PRO A 194 -10.94 -13.25 4.43
CA PRO A 194 -9.98 -14.32 4.65
C PRO A 194 -10.48 -15.30 5.71
N ARG A 195 -10.17 -16.57 5.51
CA ARG A 195 -10.40 -17.67 6.45
C ARG A 195 -9.25 -17.75 7.44
N TYR A 196 -9.43 -18.46 8.55
CA TYR A 196 -8.33 -18.74 9.48
C TYR A 196 -7.16 -19.49 8.81
N SER A 197 -7.44 -20.38 7.85
CA SER A 197 -6.41 -21.05 7.05
C SER A 197 -5.58 -20.06 6.21
N ASP A 198 -6.17 -18.94 5.80
CA ASP A 198 -5.48 -17.91 5.01
C ASP A 198 -4.49 -17.14 5.91
N LEU A 199 -4.82 -16.91 7.19
CA LEU A 199 -3.86 -16.37 8.16
C LEU A 199 -2.65 -17.30 8.35
N ALA A 200 -2.86 -18.62 8.39
CA ALA A 200 -1.76 -19.57 8.45
C ALA A 200 -0.87 -19.50 7.18
N ARG A 201 -1.48 -19.35 5.99
CA ARG A 201 -0.75 -19.11 4.73
C ARG A 201 0.10 -17.83 4.79
N VAL A 202 -0.45 -16.74 5.34
CA VAL A 202 0.29 -15.49 5.58
C VAL A 202 1.46 -15.74 6.49
N THR A 203 1.23 -16.30 7.68
CA THR A 203 2.28 -16.50 8.68
C THR A 203 3.43 -17.32 8.11
N ASN A 204 3.12 -18.42 7.40
CA ASN A 204 4.12 -19.25 6.74
C ASN A 204 4.88 -18.48 5.64
N THR A 205 4.22 -17.61 4.89
CA THR A 205 4.84 -16.82 3.82
C THR A 205 5.76 -15.76 4.40
N VAL A 206 5.28 -14.98 5.37
CA VAL A 206 6.04 -13.94 6.07
C VAL A 206 7.26 -14.55 6.79
N GLN A 207 7.09 -15.68 7.48
CA GLN A 207 8.20 -16.38 8.15
C GLN A 207 9.28 -16.84 7.17
N ARG A 208 8.89 -17.48 6.06
CA ARG A 208 9.86 -17.95 5.06
C ARG A 208 10.63 -16.80 4.43
N THR A 209 9.96 -15.70 4.12
CA THR A 209 10.62 -14.50 3.59
C THR A 209 11.57 -13.89 4.61
N LEU A 210 11.14 -13.69 5.86
CA LEU A 210 11.98 -13.09 6.90
C LEU A 210 13.12 -14.01 7.39
N ALA A 211 13.09 -15.30 7.06
CA ALA A 211 14.21 -16.21 7.26
C ALA A 211 15.30 -16.09 6.17
N GLN A 212 15.04 -15.37 5.07
CA GLN A 212 16.05 -15.11 4.06
C GLN A 212 17.13 -14.15 4.59
N SER A 213 18.38 -14.38 4.21
CA SER A 213 19.48 -13.47 4.53
C SER A 213 19.42 -12.18 3.69
N GLY A 214 19.85 -11.07 4.27
CA GLY A 214 20.06 -9.81 3.53
C GLY A 214 18.87 -8.86 3.50
N LEU A 215 17.76 -9.19 4.17
CA LEU A 215 16.66 -8.25 4.39
C LEU A 215 16.98 -7.30 5.55
N ALA A 216 16.73 -6.01 5.35
CA ALA A 216 16.76 -5.00 6.41
C ALA A 216 15.50 -5.03 7.29
N GLY A 217 14.39 -5.56 6.76
CA GLY A 217 13.10 -5.61 7.43
C GLY A 217 11.97 -5.93 6.45
N ALA A 218 10.74 -5.82 6.94
CA ALA A 218 9.56 -5.98 6.11
C ALA A 218 8.42 -5.02 6.47
N ILE A 219 7.56 -4.77 5.48
CA ILE A 219 6.34 -3.98 5.58
C ILE A 219 5.14 -4.91 5.34
N TRP A 220 4.15 -4.87 6.22
CA TRP A 220 2.83 -5.48 6.02
C TRP A 220 1.78 -4.40 5.75
N LEU A 221 1.20 -4.42 4.56
CA LEU A 221 0.13 -3.51 4.17
C LEU A 221 -1.23 -4.17 4.44
N GLU A 222 -2.11 -3.50 5.18
CA GLU A 222 -3.42 -4.04 5.53
C GLU A 222 -4.56 -3.02 5.39
N GLY A 223 -5.80 -3.53 5.38
CA GLY A 223 -6.98 -2.72 5.61
C GLY A 223 -7.03 -2.15 7.03
N SER A 224 -7.37 -0.87 7.15
CA SER A 224 -7.52 -0.23 8.47
C SER A 224 -8.43 -0.96 9.47
N PRO A 225 -9.50 -1.72 9.07
CA PRO A 225 -10.33 -2.43 10.03
C PRO A 225 -9.65 -3.59 10.77
N THR A 226 -8.59 -4.18 10.19
CA THR A 226 -7.96 -5.42 10.72
C THR A 226 -6.45 -5.28 10.91
N VAL A 227 -5.88 -4.10 10.66
CA VAL A 227 -4.44 -3.87 10.85
C VAL A 227 -4.00 -4.15 12.29
N GLU A 228 -4.78 -3.76 13.31
CA GLU A 228 -4.43 -4.03 14.72
C GLU A 228 -4.33 -5.53 15.04
N GLU A 229 -5.28 -6.32 14.53
CA GLU A 229 -5.34 -7.77 14.75
C GLU A 229 -4.19 -8.49 14.05
N THR A 230 -3.93 -8.14 12.78
CA THR A 230 -2.87 -8.76 11.98
C THR A 230 -1.48 -8.35 12.45
N THR A 231 -1.26 -7.10 12.85
CA THR A 231 -0.01 -6.67 13.47
C THR A 231 0.27 -7.48 14.74
N TYR A 232 -0.73 -7.67 15.61
CA TYR A 232 -0.54 -8.46 16.83
C TYR A 232 -0.31 -9.95 16.53
N TRP A 233 -1.07 -10.53 15.60
CA TRP A 233 -0.89 -11.90 15.15
C TRP A 233 0.53 -12.18 14.65
N LEU A 234 1.05 -11.32 13.75
CA LEU A 234 2.41 -11.45 13.23
C LEU A 234 3.46 -11.23 14.34
N SER A 235 3.19 -10.30 15.26
CA SER A 235 4.07 -10.07 16.42
C SER A 235 4.14 -11.27 17.37
N LEU A 236 3.13 -12.15 17.40
CA LEU A 236 3.18 -13.37 18.21
C LEU A 236 3.85 -14.54 17.50
N LEU A 237 3.60 -14.69 16.20
CA LEU A 237 3.92 -15.95 15.51
C LEU A 237 5.22 -15.94 14.72
N ILE A 238 5.68 -14.78 14.25
CA ILE A 238 6.86 -14.71 13.38
C ILE A 238 8.13 -14.76 14.22
N ASP A 239 8.94 -15.79 14.07
CA ASP A 239 10.27 -15.87 14.65
C ASP A 239 11.25 -15.02 13.81
N THR A 240 11.48 -13.80 14.27
CA THR A 240 12.42 -12.87 13.66
C THR A 240 12.90 -11.81 14.67
N GLN A 241 14.11 -11.31 14.43
CA GLN A 241 14.64 -10.08 15.06
C GLN A 241 14.60 -8.88 14.11
N LEU A 242 14.32 -9.11 12.81
CA LEU A 242 14.17 -8.06 11.83
C LEU A 242 12.92 -7.22 12.15
N PRO A 243 12.94 -5.92 11.85
CA PRO A 243 11.78 -5.07 12.05
C PRO A 243 10.67 -5.42 11.06
N LEU A 244 9.45 -5.50 11.57
CA LEU A 244 8.22 -5.70 10.79
C LEU A 244 7.27 -4.53 11.05
N THR A 245 7.20 -3.59 10.12
CA THR A 245 6.26 -2.46 10.21
C THR A 245 4.94 -2.84 9.55
N CYS A 246 3.84 -2.43 10.15
CA CYS A 246 2.50 -2.63 9.61
C CYS A 246 1.85 -1.27 9.41
N CYS A 247 1.33 -1.00 8.22
CA CYS A 247 0.67 0.26 7.93
C CYS A 247 -0.63 0.05 7.17
N ALA A 248 -1.54 1.01 7.34
CA ALA A 248 -2.84 1.05 6.70
C ALA A 248 -3.12 2.46 6.20
N SER A 249 -4.28 2.63 5.56
CA SER A 249 -4.77 3.94 5.15
C SER A 249 -6.27 4.00 5.30
N GLN A 250 -6.78 5.15 5.70
CA GLN A 250 -8.22 5.40 5.82
C GLN A 250 -8.79 6.18 4.63
N ARG A 251 -7.93 6.68 3.73
CA ARG A 251 -8.28 7.19 2.40
C ARG A 251 -7.61 6.36 1.33
N THR A 252 -8.27 6.16 0.20
CA THR A 252 -7.66 5.35 -0.88
C THR A 252 -6.51 6.14 -1.53
N HIS A 253 -5.50 5.44 -2.03
CA HIS A 253 -4.40 6.03 -2.78
C HIS A 253 -4.91 6.89 -3.96
N GLY A 254 -4.36 8.09 -4.11
CA GLY A 254 -4.81 9.07 -5.10
C GLY A 254 -6.02 9.94 -4.69
N GLN A 255 -6.61 9.72 -3.50
CA GLN A 255 -7.54 10.69 -2.92
C GLN A 255 -6.80 11.89 -2.34
N LEU A 256 -7.49 13.03 -2.28
CA LEU A 256 -6.99 14.21 -1.58
C LEU A 256 -6.59 13.85 -0.14
N ALA A 257 -5.36 14.19 0.23
CA ALA A 257 -4.79 13.96 1.54
C ALA A 257 -4.87 12.49 1.99
N ASN A 258 -4.58 11.54 1.08
CA ASN A 258 -4.42 10.14 1.46
C ASN A 258 -3.25 9.97 2.44
N ASP A 259 -3.51 9.26 3.54
CA ASP A 259 -2.55 9.04 4.62
C ASP A 259 -1.56 7.89 4.30
N GLY A 260 -1.96 6.98 3.41
CA GLY A 260 -1.22 5.77 3.08
C GLY A 260 0.19 6.01 2.55
N ASP A 261 0.35 6.98 1.64
CA ASP A 261 1.64 7.24 1.00
C ASP A 261 2.68 7.69 2.04
N ARG A 262 2.27 8.58 2.95
CA ARG A 262 3.12 9.00 4.06
C ARG A 262 3.41 7.84 5.02
N ASN A 263 2.41 7.03 5.36
CA ASN A 263 2.62 5.87 6.24
C ASN A 263 3.59 4.83 5.65
N ILE A 264 3.62 4.66 4.32
CA ILE A 264 4.60 3.79 3.64
C ILE A 264 6.01 4.39 3.74
N VAL A 265 6.16 5.68 3.43
CA VAL A 265 7.46 6.38 3.55
C VAL A 265 7.98 6.29 5.00
N ASP A 266 7.10 6.52 5.96
CA ASP A 266 7.41 6.42 7.39
C ASP A 266 7.81 4.99 7.79
N ALA A 267 7.12 3.98 7.27
CA ALA A 267 7.45 2.58 7.54
C ALA A 267 8.85 2.21 7.03
N VAL A 268 9.26 2.73 5.87
CA VAL A 268 10.62 2.57 5.33
C VAL A 268 11.63 3.27 6.23
N GLU A 269 11.39 4.52 6.63
CA GLU A 269 12.28 5.27 7.54
C GLU A 269 12.48 4.55 8.88
N VAL A 270 11.40 4.02 9.44
CA VAL A 270 11.44 3.25 10.69
C VAL A 270 12.34 2.03 10.55
N ILE A 271 12.19 1.24 9.47
CA ILE A 271 13.04 0.07 9.21
C ILE A 271 14.51 0.50 9.09
N LEU A 272 14.78 1.52 8.27
CA LEU A 272 16.15 1.95 7.97
C LEU A 272 16.85 2.64 9.15
N SER A 273 16.09 3.17 10.12
CA SER A 273 16.65 3.71 11.36
C SER A 273 17.39 2.66 12.20
N GLY A 274 17.05 1.38 12.05
CA GLY A 274 17.55 0.28 12.88
C GLY A 274 17.10 0.33 14.35
N GLN A 275 16.38 1.38 14.79
CA GLN A 275 16.01 1.56 16.19
C GLN A 275 14.95 0.56 16.66
N VAL A 276 14.15 0.03 15.74
CA VAL A 276 13.08 -0.94 15.98
C VAL A 276 13.50 -2.41 15.88
N ASN A 277 14.79 -2.68 15.67
CA ASN A 277 15.31 -4.05 15.65
C ASN A 277 15.04 -4.74 16.98
N GLY A 278 14.48 -5.95 16.93
CA GLY A 278 14.11 -6.71 18.12
C GLY A 278 12.96 -6.11 18.94
N MET A 279 12.16 -5.19 18.40
CA MET A 279 10.96 -4.65 19.07
C MET A 279 9.65 -5.34 18.64
N GLY A 280 9.77 -6.42 17.85
CA GLY A 280 8.64 -7.15 17.30
C GLY A 280 7.99 -6.45 16.11
N ALA A 281 6.77 -6.86 15.76
CA ALA A 281 5.98 -6.11 14.80
C ALA A 281 5.49 -4.80 15.42
N VAL A 282 5.42 -3.73 14.64
CA VAL A 282 4.97 -2.39 15.08
C VAL A 282 3.97 -1.81 14.09
N GLY A 283 2.98 -1.08 14.60
CA GLY A 283 2.10 -0.27 13.75
C GLY A 283 2.77 1.06 13.43
N VAL A 284 2.86 1.45 12.16
CA VAL A 284 3.36 2.76 11.72
C VAL A 284 2.23 3.50 11.05
N GLN A 285 1.75 4.55 11.70
CA GLN A 285 0.55 5.26 11.28
C GLN A 285 0.56 6.67 11.85
N ASP A 286 0.24 7.65 11.00
CA ASP A 286 0.15 9.07 11.39
C ASP A 286 1.42 9.55 12.13
N GLU A 287 2.59 9.24 11.55
CA GLU A 287 3.94 9.57 12.04
C GLU A 287 4.29 8.99 13.43
N ARG A 288 3.49 8.04 13.93
CA ARG A 288 3.68 7.36 15.22
C ARG A 288 4.01 5.89 15.03
N ILE A 289 4.76 5.37 16.00
CA ILE A 289 5.15 3.96 16.08
C ILE A 289 4.41 3.35 17.28
N TYR A 290 3.58 2.35 17.03
CA TYR A 290 2.75 1.68 18.03
C TYR A 290 3.26 0.27 18.31
N ALA A 291 3.25 -0.13 19.59
CA ALA A 291 3.46 -1.52 19.96
C ALA A 291 2.30 -2.37 19.44
N ALA A 292 2.59 -3.49 18.76
CA ALA A 292 1.54 -4.34 18.18
C ALA A 292 0.43 -4.75 19.16
N ARG A 293 0.80 -5.04 20.42
CA ARG A 293 -0.16 -5.43 21.47
C ARG A 293 -1.12 -4.30 21.86
N GLU A 294 -0.72 -3.05 21.69
CA GLU A 294 -1.42 -1.88 22.20
C GLU A 294 -2.07 -1.03 21.09
N PHE A 295 -1.69 -1.26 19.83
CA PHE A 295 -2.17 -0.55 18.65
C PHE A 295 -3.65 -0.79 18.40
N LYS A 296 -4.43 0.30 18.25
CA LYS A 296 -5.88 0.20 17.99
C LYS A 296 -6.39 1.33 17.11
N LYS A 297 -7.23 1.01 16.13
CA LYS A 297 -8.07 1.97 15.43
C LYS A 297 -9.19 2.45 16.36
N ALA A 298 -9.29 3.75 16.56
CA ALA A 298 -10.29 4.33 17.45
C ALA A 298 -11.57 4.77 16.72
N ASP A 299 -11.47 5.10 15.43
CA ASP A 299 -12.56 5.69 14.62
C ASP A 299 -12.24 5.60 13.13
N ASP A 300 -13.26 5.75 12.29
CA ASP A 300 -13.19 5.67 10.82
C ASP A 300 -12.85 7.04 10.20
N ARG A 301 -11.79 7.68 10.71
CA ARG A 301 -11.17 8.87 10.09
C ARG A 301 -9.65 8.88 10.27
N PRO A 302 -8.89 9.39 9.28
CA PRO A 302 -7.43 9.55 9.39
C PRO A 302 -7.02 10.27 10.68
N GLY A 303 -5.89 9.88 11.27
CA GLY A 303 -5.40 10.44 12.53
C GLY A 303 -5.96 9.80 13.81
N ASN A 304 -6.93 8.88 13.71
CA ASN A 304 -7.63 8.36 14.89
C ASN A 304 -7.23 6.91 15.26
N TYR A 305 -5.94 6.71 15.48
CA TYR A 305 -5.38 5.50 16.09
C TYR A 305 -4.84 5.80 17.50
N LYS A 306 -5.03 4.87 18.43
CA LYS A 306 -4.65 5.02 19.84
C LYS A 306 -3.88 3.82 20.35
N ALA A 307 -3.14 4.04 21.43
CA ALA A 307 -2.60 2.98 22.26
C ALA A 307 -3.59 2.64 23.37
N THR A 308 -3.93 1.36 23.54
CA THR A 308 -4.88 0.90 24.57
C THR A 308 -4.25 0.81 25.96
N GLY A 309 -2.96 0.50 26.07
CA GLY A 309 -2.18 0.46 27.31
C GLY A 309 -1.60 1.80 27.78
N GLY A 310 -2.14 2.93 27.32
CA GLY A 310 -1.67 4.27 27.65
C GLY A 310 -0.42 4.68 26.87
N HIS A 311 0.30 5.72 27.34
CA HIS A 311 1.43 6.32 26.62
C HIS A 311 2.53 5.33 26.25
N GLY A 312 2.77 4.29 27.06
CA GLY A 312 3.77 3.26 26.78
C GLY A 312 3.47 2.37 25.58
N GLY A 313 2.25 2.41 25.03
CA GLY A 313 1.91 1.72 23.78
C GLY A 313 2.26 2.50 22.51
N ILE A 314 2.62 3.80 22.63
CA ILE A 314 3.23 4.58 21.56
C ILE A 314 4.73 4.55 21.78
N LEU A 315 5.43 3.73 21.00
CA LEU A 315 6.86 3.47 21.15
C LEU A 315 7.71 4.67 20.74
N GLY A 316 7.25 5.49 19.81
CA GLY A 316 8.06 6.55 19.21
C GLY A 316 7.34 7.35 18.13
N THR A 317 8.13 8.18 17.43
CA THR A 317 7.71 8.96 16.25
C THR A 317 8.72 8.81 15.11
N VAL A 318 8.25 9.04 13.89
CA VAL A 318 9.03 8.85 12.66
C VAL A 318 9.73 10.13 12.18
N GLY A 319 9.30 11.31 12.65
CA GLY A 319 9.82 12.60 12.21
C GLY A 319 11.35 12.70 12.32
N PRO A 320 12.05 13.42 11.43
CA PRO A 320 13.51 13.32 11.30
C PRO A 320 14.23 13.89 12.54
N PRO A 321 14.96 13.06 13.34
CA PRO A 321 15.20 11.63 13.18
C PRO A 321 14.17 10.74 13.90
N VAL A 322 13.92 9.53 13.35
CA VAL A 322 13.13 8.49 14.03
C VAL A 322 13.58 8.38 15.49
N THR A 323 12.62 8.50 16.39
CA THR A 323 12.88 8.56 17.84
C THR A 323 12.02 7.55 18.58
N ILE A 324 12.67 6.63 19.29
CA ILE A 324 12.03 5.65 20.18
C ILE A 324 12.12 6.11 21.65
N TRP A 325 10.97 6.19 22.32
CA TRP A 325 10.85 6.53 23.74
C TRP A 325 10.65 5.30 24.63
N TYR A 326 9.97 4.27 24.12
CA TYR A 326 9.65 3.06 24.86
C TYR A 326 10.00 1.81 24.05
N ARG A 327 10.37 0.74 24.75
CA ARG A 327 10.55 -0.59 24.17
C ARG A 327 9.54 -1.57 24.76
N PRO A 328 8.90 -2.43 23.94
CA PRO A 328 8.04 -3.48 24.46
C PRO A 328 8.81 -4.40 25.42
N ASN A 329 8.22 -4.71 26.57
CA ASN A 329 8.76 -5.69 27.53
C ASN A 329 7.98 -7.02 27.52
N TYR A 330 6.91 -7.10 26.75
CA TYR A 330 6.16 -8.34 26.52
C TYR A 330 6.94 -9.23 25.55
N LYS A 331 6.78 -10.56 25.68
CA LYS A 331 7.32 -11.51 24.70
C LYS A 331 6.62 -11.31 23.35
N HIS A 332 7.41 -11.29 22.29
CA HIS A 332 6.99 -11.14 20.90
C HIS A 332 8.03 -11.76 19.97
N THR A 333 7.65 -12.03 18.74
CA THR A 333 8.47 -12.53 17.64
C THR A 333 9.48 -13.61 18.06
N ALA A 334 10.79 -13.36 17.97
CA ALA A 334 11.83 -14.28 18.39
C ALA A 334 11.84 -14.62 19.89
N SER A 335 11.16 -13.84 20.73
CA SER A 335 10.97 -14.11 22.17
C SER A 335 9.59 -14.68 22.53
N SER A 336 8.65 -14.71 21.58
CA SER A 336 7.30 -15.25 21.79
C SER A 336 7.32 -16.75 22.07
N ASP A 337 6.59 -17.19 23.10
CA ASP A 337 6.49 -18.61 23.46
C ASP A 337 5.68 -19.42 22.42
N VAL A 338 4.93 -18.73 21.55
CA VAL A 338 4.05 -19.31 20.54
C VAL A 338 4.50 -19.01 19.11
N ASN A 339 5.75 -18.60 18.89
CA ASN A 339 6.26 -18.39 17.54
C ASN A 339 6.37 -19.72 16.77
N LEU A 340 6.43 -19.64 15.44
CA LEU A 340 6.41 -20.79 14.55
C LEU A 340 7.53 -21.82 14.81
N THR A 341 8.68 -21.39 15.35
CA THR A 341 9.81 -22.29 15.64
C THR A 341 9.72 -22.94 17.02
N ARG A 342 8.80 -22.50 17.88
CA ARG A 342 8.53 -23.05 19.21
C ARG A 342 7.20 -23.77 19.32
N LEU A 343 6.27 -23.53 18.41
CA LEU A 343 5.01 -24.24 18.38
C LEU A 343 5.28 -25.76 18.30
N PRO A 344 4.65 -26.55 19.18
CA PRO A 344 4.83 -28.00 19.12
C PRO A 344 4.23 -28.52 17.81
N ALA A 345 4.91 -29.49 17.20
CA ALA A 345 4.41 -30.16 15.99
C ALA A 345 3.10 -30.92 16.26
N ASP A 346 2.90 -31.35 17.52
CA ASP A 346 1.74 -32.08 17.98
C ASP A 346 1.09 -31.34 19.15
N VAL A 347 -0.22 -31.14 19.09
CA VAL A 347 -1.02 -30.59 20.19
C VAL A 347 -2.02 -31.63 20.65
N ILE A 348 -2.21 -31.73 21.97
CA ILE A 348 -3.27 -32.56 22.53
C ILE A 348 -4.56 -31.75 22.44
N PHE A 349 -5.48 -32.18 21.56
CA PHE A 349 -6.83 -31.62 21.55
C PHE A 349 -7.56 -32.03 22.83
N THR A 350 -8.07 -31.05 23.56
CA THR A 350 -8.92 -31.28 24.74
C THR A 350 -10.30 -30.73 24.42
N ASP A 351 -11.28 -31.62 24.24
CA ASP A 351 -12.66 -31.26 23.88
C ASP A 351 -13.38 -30.60 25.07
N THR A 352 -13.06 -31.07 26.28
CA THR A 352 -13.58 -30.53 27.54
C THR A 352 -12.49 -30.21 28.53
N THR A 353 -12.77 -29.27 29.45
CA THR A 353 -11.86 -28.92 30.55
C THR A 353 -11.71 -30.15 31.46
N GLY A 354 -10.58 -30.85 31.36
CA GLY A 354 -10.31 -32.09 32.09
C GLY A 354 -9.99 -33.30 31.20
N ASP A 355 -10.13 -33.18 29.88
CA ASP A 355 -9.62 -34.19 28.96
C ASP A 355 -8.09 -34.26 29.02
N SER A 356 -7.57 -35.43 29.36
CA SER A 356 -6.14 -35.75 29.36
C SER A 356 -5.74 -36.70 28.24
N GLY A 357 -6.67 -37.00 27.33
CA GLY A 357 -6.45 -37.95 26.24
C GLY A 357 -5.75 -37.30 25.06
N SER A 358 -4.61 -37.85 24.65
CA SER A 358 -3.98 -37.48 23.38
C SER A 358 -4.81 -38.03 22.22
N VAL A 359 -5.42 -37.16 21.42
CA VAL A 359 -5.97 -37.54 20.11
C VAL A 359 -4.86 -37.42 19.09
N GLY A 360 -4.35 -38.55 18.59
CA GLY A 360 -3.40 -38.57 17.47
C GLY A 360 -4.09 -38.08 16.20
N VAL A 361 -3.43 -37.17 15.48
CA VAL A 361 -3.89 -36.62 14.20
C VAL A 361 -3.81 -37.66 13.09
#